data_AF-A0A5B7AY93-F1
#
_entry.id   AF-A0A5B7AY93-F1
#
_cell.length_a   1.000
_cell.length_b   1.000
_cell.length_c   1.000
_cell.angle_alpha   90.00
_cell.angle_beta   90.00
_cell.angle_gamma   90.00
#
_symmetry.space_group_name_H-M   'P 1'
#
loop_
_entity.id
_entity.type
_entity.pdbx_description
1 polymer ?
#
loop_
_entity_poly.entity_id
_entity_poly.type
_entity_poly.pdbx_seq_one_letter_code
_entity_poly.pdbx_strand_id
1 'polypeptide(L)'
;MANELRTPLTQSRGSSFLKACFNGTNAFLGIGLLTVPYALSSGGWLSLFLFFLIAAMTFYTGLLLKRCLDVDPSIRSYLDIAERAFGTRGRIIVSVIMNSELYLVAIGLLILEGDNLHNLFPKFMIKIGTIFTVDGRQSFVIITALVILPSMLLTDLSILSYVSATGVFSCLIILG
;
A
#
# COMPACT_ATOMS: atom_id res chain seq x y z
N MET A 1 -46.94 -29.39 -12.61
CA MET A 1 -46.60 -28.37 -11.61
C MET A 1 -45.11 -28.48 -11.31
N ALA A 2 -44.37 -27.38 -11.56
CA ALA A 2 -42.97 -27.07 -11.19
C ALA A 2 -41.89 -28.09 -11.60
N ASN A 3 -41.46 -28.14 -12.87
CA ASN A 3 -40.30 -27.38 -13.39
C ASN A 3 -39.88 -26.13 -12.60
N GLU A 4 -38.85 -26.24 -11.75
CA GLU A 4 -38.15 -25.10 -11.14
C GLU A 4 -36.63 -25.29 -11.28
N LEU A 5 -36.12 -24.65 -12.33
CA LEU A 5 -34.92 -23.80 -12.34
C LEU A 5 -33.62 -24.38 -11.76
N ARG A 6 -32.79 -24.91 -12.68
CA ARG A 6 -31.33 -24.91 -12.53
C ARG A 6 -30.88 -23.47 -12.24
N THR A 7 -30.63 -23.16 -10.97
CA THR A 7 -29.86 -21.98 -10.60
C THR A 7 -28.46 -22.17 -11.19
N PRO A 8 -28.00 -21.35 -12.14
CA PRO A 8 -26.57 -21.24 -12.35
C PRO A 8 -26.03 -20.67 -11.04
N LEU A 9 -25.25 -21.47 -10.30
CA LEU A 9 -24.40 -20.93 -9.25
C LEU A 9 -23.62 -19.80 -9.89
N THR A 10 -24.04 -18.58 -9.57
CA THR A 10 -23.49 -17.34 -10.07
C THR A 10 -22.00 -17.42 -9.85
N GLN A 11 -21.30 -17.66 -10.96
CA GLN A 11 -19.86 -17.61 -11.09
C GLN A 11 -19.43 -16.33 -10.39
N SER A 12 -18.89 -16.48 -9.17
CA SER A 12 -18.25 -15.39 -8.44
C SER A 12 -17.29 -14.78 -9.43
N ARG A 13 -17.61 -13.57 -9.89
CA ARG A 13 -16.93 -12.89 -10.98
C ARG A 13 -15.58 -12.50 -10.41
N GLY A 14 -14.66 -13.47 -10.40
CA GLY A 14 -13.30 -13.31 -9.92
C GLY A 14 -12.72 -12.06 -10.55
N SER A 15 -11.98 -11.30 -9.75
CA SER A 15 -11.23 -10.14 -10.22
C SER A 15 -10.58 -10.46 -11.57
N SER A 16 -10.97 -9.75 -12.64
CA SER A 16 -10.37 -9.95 -13.95
C SER A 16 -8.86 -9.69 -13.86
N PHE A 17 -8.04 -10.45 -14.59
CA PHE A 17 -6.57 -10.27 -14.58
C PHE A 17 -6.16 -8.79 -14.70
N LEU A 18 -6.82 -8.05 -15.60
CA LEU A 18 -6.61 -6.62 -15.76
C LEU A 18 -6.89 -5.82 -14.48
N LYS A 19 -8.00 -6.10 -13.78
CA LYS A 19 -8.32 -5.43 -12.51
C LYS A 19 -7.30 -5.73 -11.42
N ALA A 20 -6.82 -6.98 -11.36
CA ALA A 20 -5.75 -7.36 -10.43
C ALA A 20 -4.44 -6.62 -10.75
N CYS A 21 -4.05 -6.54 -12.03
CA CYS A 21 -2.87 -5.78 -12.47
C CYS A 21 -2.99 -4.28 -12.18
N PHE A 22 -4.15 -3.67 -12.45
CA PHE A 22 -4.40 -2.27 -12.14
C PHE A 22 -4.34 -2.00 -10.63
N ASN A 23 -4.97 -2.86 -9.82
CA ASN A 23 -4.92 -2.73 -8.37
C ASN A 23 -3.49 -2.89 -7.83
N GLY A 24 -2.72 -3.85 -8.34
CA GLY A 24 -1.31 -4.03 -8.00
C GLY A 24 -0.47 -2.82 -8.38
N THR A 25 -0.62 -2.32 -9.62
CA THR A 25 0.12 -1.15 -10.10
C THR A 25 -0.19 0.09 -9.26
N ASN A 26 -1.47 0.33 -8.95
CA ASN A 26 -1.88 1.44 -8.09
C ASN A 26 -1.28 1.36 -6.67
N ALA A 27 -1.13 0.16 -6.11
CA ALA A 27 -0.48 -0.02 -4.81
C ALA A 27 1.03 0.34 -4.87
N PHE A 28 1.71 0.07 -5.98
CA PHE A 28 3.15 0.35 -6.13
C PHE A 28 3.47 1.78 -6.59
N LEU A 29 2.55 2.46 -7.29
CA LEU A 29 2.77 3.80 -7.83
C LEU A 29 3.08 4.86 -6.77
N GLY A 30 2.65 4.70 -5.52
CA GLY A 30 2.94 5.66 -4.45
C GLY A 30 4.43 5.73 -4.10
N ILE A 31 4.88 4.82 -3.22
CA ILE A 31 6.23 4.83 -2.66
C ILE A 31 7.30 4.55 -3.72
N GLY A 32 6.99 3.66 -4.67
CA GLY A 32 7.94 3.22 -5.69
C GLY A 32 8.38 4.35 -6.61
N LEU A 33 7.49 5.28 -6.95
CA LEU A 33 7.83 6.39 -7.86
C LEU A 33 8.80 7.40 -7.24
N LEU A 34 8.79 7.59 -5.92
CA LEU A 34 9.68 8.56 -5.26
C LEU A 34 11.04 7.92 -4.91
N THR A 35 11.01 6.68 -4.43
CA THR A 35 12.20 6.00 -3.92
C THR A 35 13.08 5.40 -5.02
N VAL A 36 12.50 4.86 -6.10
CA VAL A 36 13.24 4.24 -7.20
C VAL A 36 14.14 5.24 -7.95
N PRO A 37 13.66 6.40 -8.44
CA PRO A 37 14.54 7.34 -9.15
C PRO A 37 15.60 7.95 -8.24
N TYR A 38 15.27 8.19 -6.96
CA TYR A 38 16.25 8.67 -5.98
C TYR A 38 17.36 7.64 -5.71
N ALA A 39 16.99 6.37 -5.55
CA ALA A 39 17.93 5.27 -5.36
C ALA A 39 18.83 5.06 -6.59
N LEU A 40 18.27 5.19 -7.81
CA LEU A 40 19.04 5.12 -9.06
C LEU A 40 20.00 6.30 -9.22
N SER A 41 19.51 7.52 -8.98
CA SER A 41 20.30 8.74 -9.09
C SER A 41 21.47 8.75 -8.10
N SER A 42 21.23 8.32 -6.86
CA SER A 42 22.25 8.30 -5.81
C SER A 42 23.19 7.09 -5.89
N GLY A 43 22.71 5.95 -6.39
CA GLY A 43 23.45 4.69 -6.41
C GLY A 43 24.17 4.36 -7.73
N GLY A 44 24.02 5.18 -8.76
CA GLY A 44 24.72 5.04 -10.04
C GLY A 44 24.45 3.71 -10.76
N TRP A 45 25.33 3.30 -11.68
CA TRP A 45 25.14 2.07 -12.48
C TRP A 45 25.04 0.78 -11.66
N LEU A 46 25.63 0.73 -10.47
CA LEU A 46 25.53 -0.45 -9.59
C LEU A 46 24.10 -0.65 -9.07
N SER A 47 23.39 0.44 -8.78
CA SER A 47 21.99 0.37 -8.35
C SER A 47 21.09 -0.25 -9.43
N LEU A 48 21.34 0.03 -10.71
CA LEU A 48 20.62 -0.58 -11.83
C LEU A 48 20.76 -2.09 -11.85
N PHE A 49 21.99 -2.59 -11.66
CA PHE A 49 22.24 -4.03 -11.57
C PHE A 49 21.49 -4.66 -10.38
N LEU A 50 21.54 -4.03 -9.20
CA LEU A 50 20.83 -4.50 -8.02
C LEU A 50 19.30 -4.49 -8.23
N PHE A 51 18.77 -3.48 -8.92
CA PHE A 51 17.34 -3.42 -9.27
C PHE A 51 16.93 -4.59 -10.16
N PHE A 52 17.73 -4.94 -11.17
CA PHE A 52 17.47 -6.12 -12.00
C PHE A 52 17.52 -7.42 -11.19
N LEU A 53 18.48 -7.54 -10.27
CA LEU A 53 18.60 -8.72 -9.41
C LEU A 53 17.38 -8.86 -8.49
N ILE A 54 16.96 -7.77 -7.83
CA ILE A 54 15.77 -7.75 -6.97
C ILE A 54 14.53 -8.07 -7.81
N ALA A 55 14.38 -7.47 -9.00
CA ALA A 55 13.26 -7.75 -9.90
C ALA A 55 13.20 -9.23 -10.30
N ALA A 56 14.34 -9.86 -10.61
CA ALA A 56 14.42 -11.29 -10.90
C ALA A 56 14.02 -12.15 -9.68
N MET A 57 14.48 -11.80 -8.49
CA MET A 57 14.08 -12.48 -7.25
C MET A 57 12.58 -12.33 -6.97
N THR A 58 12.01 -11.13 -7.10
CA THR A 58 10.58 -10.86 -6.93
C THR A 58 9.73 -11.58 -7.97
N PHE A 59 10.21 -11.68 -9.21
CA PHE A 59 9.52 -12.46 -10.25
C PHE A 59 9.52 -13.95 -9.90
N TYR A 60 10.65 -14.48 -9.44
CA TYR A 60 10.76 -15.87 -9.01
C TYR A 60 9.86 -16.18 -7.81
N THR A 61 9.84 -15.31 -6.79
CA THR A 61 8.97 -15.50 -5.62
C THR A 61 7.49 -15.40 -5.99
N GLY A 62 7.13 -14.51 -6.92
CA GLY A 62 5.77 -14.44 -7.48
C GLY A 62 5.36 -15.72 -8.21
N LEU A 63 6.26 -16.35 -8.97
CA LEU A 63 6.00 -17.64 -9.61
C LEU A 63 5.84 -18.76 -8.58
N LEU A 64 6.65 -18.77 -7.53
CA LEU A 64 6.51 -19.70 -6.41
C LEU A 64 5.15 -19.54 -5.73
N LEU A 65 4.76 -18.30 -5.45
CA LEU A 65 3.50 -17.96 -4.83
C LEU A 65 2.32 -18.45 -5.68
N LYS A 66 2.37 -18.22 -7.00
CA LYS A 66 1.38 -18.74 -7.94
C LYS A 66 1.28 -20.27 -7.84
N ARG A 67 2.41 -20.97 -7.89
CA ARG A 67 2.43 -22.44 -7.77
C ARG A 67 1.82 -22.91 -6.45
N CYS A 68 2.09 -22.23 -5.34
CA CYS A 68 1.47 -22.55 -4.05
C CYS A 68 -0.05 -22.35 -4.05
N LEU A 69 -0.55 -21.31 -4.72
CA LEU A 69 -1.99 -21.07 -4.86
C LEU A 69 -2.67 -22.09 -5.78
N ASP A 70 -1.99 -22.55 -6.83
CA ASP A 70 -2.51 -23.54 -7.77
C ASP A 70 -2.61 -24.96 -7.16
N VAL A 71 -1.89 -25.25 -6.07
CA VAL A 71 -1.86 -26.57 -5.43
C VAL A 71 -3.18 -26.91 -4.72
N ASP A 72 -3.85 -25.92 -4.12
CA ASP A 72 -5.07 -26.14 -3.36
C ASP A 72 -6.05 -24.97 -3.55
N PRO A 73 -7.22 -25.19 -4.20
CA PRO A 73 -8.19 -24.13 -4.48
C PRO A 73 -8.89 -23.58 -3.23
N SER A 74 -8.67 -24.18 -2.06
CA SER A 74 -9.13 -23.62 -0.77
C SER A 74 -8.26 -22.45 -0.28
N ILE A 75 -7.03 -22.33 -0.78
CA ILE A 75 -6.09 -21.27 -0.42
C ILE A 75 -6.45 -19.98 -1.17
N ARG A 76 -6.76 -18.91 -0.44
CA ARG A 76 -7.14 -17.61 -1.03
C ARG A 76 -6.21 -16.46 -0.65
N SER A 77 -5.40 -16.65 0.38
CA SER A 77 -4.49 -15.63 0.89
C SER A 77 -3.10 -16.18 1.16
N TYR A 78 -2.11 -15.28 1.23
CA TYR A 78 -0.74 -15.63 1.61
C TYR A 78 -0.66 -16.29 3.00
N LEU A 79 -1.54 -15.89 3.91
CA LEU A 79 -1.62 -16.48 5.26
C LEU A 79 -2.12 -17.93 5.23
N ASP A 80 -3.01 -18.27 4.30
CA ASP A 80 -3.49 -19.65 4.14
C ASP A 80 -2.38 -20.56 3.61
N ILE A 81 -1.49 -20.03 2.76
CA ILE A 81 -0.29 -20.75 2.30
C ILE A 81 0.64 -21.01 3.50
N ALA A 82 0.87 -19.99 4.33
CA ALA A 82 1.70 -20.13 5.53
C ALA A 82 1.08 -21.13 6.52
N GLU A 83 -0.24 -21.11 6.70
CA GLU A 83 -0.96 -22.09 7.52
C GLU A 83 -0.82 -23.50 6.96
N ARG A 84 -0.95 -23.67 5.65
CA ARG A 84 -0.86 -24.98 5.02
C ARG A 84 0.54 -25.58 5.09
N ALA A 85 1.57 -24.73 4.97
CA ALA A 85 2.97 -25.15 4.99
C ALA A 85 3.54 -25.36 6.40
N PHE A 86 3.17 -24.49 7.36
CA PHE A 86 3.79 -24.43 8.69
C PHE A 86 2.78 -24.57 9.85
N GLY A 87 1.51 -24.82 9.55
CA GLY A 87 0.42 -24.89 10.52
C GLY A 87 0.04 -23.51 11.08
N THR A 88 -0.81 -23.52 12.11
CA THR A 88 -1.35 -22.30 12.75
C THR A 88 -0.26 -21.37 13.30
N ARG A 89 0.87 -21.93 13.79
CA ARG A 89 1.99 -21.12 14.27
C ARG A 89 2.62 -20.30 13.15
N GLY A 90 2.82 -20.89 11.97
CA GLY A 90 3.33 -20.18 10.81
C GLY A 90 2.38 -19.09 10.32
N ARG A 91 1.06 -19.36 10.32
CA ARG A 91 0.04 -18.35 10.02
C ARG A 91 0.16 -17.11 10.92
N ILE A 92 0.31 -17.31 12.23
CA ILE A 92 0.42 -16.21 13.19
C ILE A 92 1.72 -15.43 12.95
N ILE A 93 2.85 -16.12 12.79
CA ILE A 93 4.16 -15.46 12.57
C ILE A 93 4.13 -14.62 11.29
N VAL A 94 3.67 -15.20 10.18
CA VAL A 94 3.59 -14.48 8.90
C VAL A 94 2.59 -13.33 8.97
N SER A 95 1.46 -13.51 9.67
CA SER A 95 0.52 -12.42 9.91
C SER A 95 1.16 -11.25 10.67
N VAL A 96 1.90 -11.53 11.74
CA VAL A 96 2.59 -10.49 12.51
C VAL A 96 3.64 -9.77 11.65
N ILE A 97 4.44 -10.51 10.88
CA ILE A 97 5.46 -9.94 10.00
C ILE A 97 4.80 -9.05 8.94
N MET A 98 3.78 -9.55 8.24
CA MET A 98 3.09 -8.80 7.18
C MET A 98 2.40 -7.54 7.73
N ASN A 99 1.75 -7.64 8.89
CA ASN A 99 1.16 -6.45 9.54
C ASN A 99 2.24 -5.45 9.98
N SER A 100 3.36 -5.93 10.52
CA SER A 100 4.47 -5.06 10.91
C SER A 100 5.09 -4.34 9.71
N GLU A 101 5.26 -5.03 8.58
CA GLU A 101 5.75 -4.45 7.33
C GLU A 101 4.82 -3.35 6.83
N LEU A 102 3.51 -3.61 6.76
CA LEU A 102 2.51 -2.62 6.38
C LEU A 102 2.52 -1.40 7.32
N TYR A 103 2.68 -1.63 8.62
CA TYR A 103 2.75 -0.55 9.62
C TYR A 103 4.00 0.32 9.45
N LEU A 104 5.18 -0.30 9.26
CA LEU A 104 6.43 0.42 9.02
C LEU A 104 6.35 1.25 7.73
N VAL A 105 5.79 0.67 6.66
CA VAL A 105 5.55 1.35 5.39
C VAL A 105 4.63 2.57 5.57
N ALA A 106 3.54 2.42 6.32
CA ALA A 106 2.61 3.51 6.59
C ALA A 106 3.26 4.65 7.39
N ILE A 107 4.04 4.34 8.42
CA ILE A 107 4.79 5.35 9.18
C ILE A 107 5.82 6.05 8.28
N GLY A 108 6.55 5.29 7.46
CA GLY A 108 7.53 5.85 6.52
C GLY A 108 6.91 6.87 5.58
N LEU A 109 5.71 6.56 5.06
CA LEU A 109 4.93 7.50 4.26
C LEU A 109 4.51 8.75 5.04
N LEU A 110 4.02 8.59 6.27
CA LEU A 110 3.63 9.74 7.12
C LEU A 110 4.80 10.69 7.38
N ILE A 111 5.99 10.14 7.64
CA ILE A 111 7.20 10.94 7.85
C ILE A 111 7.60 11.65 6.57
N LEU A 112 7.60 10.94 5.42
CA LEU A 112 7.96 11.53 4.13
C LEU A 112 7.02 12.68 3.74
N GLU A 113 5.71 12.50 3.91
CA GLU A 113 4.71 13.56 3.72
C GLU A 113 4.93 14.73 4.67
N GLY A 114 5.20 14.45 5.96
CA GLY A 114 5.52 15.47 6.95
C GLY A 114 6.78 16.28 6.59
N ASP A 115 7.80 15.61 6.08
CA ASP A 115 9.06 16.23 5.63
C ASP A 115 8.86 17.08 4.38
N ASN A 116 8.10 16.57 3.41
CA ASN A 116 7.72 17.31 2.21
C ASN A 116 6.94 18.58 2.56
N LEU A 117 5.98 18.48 3.49
CA LEU A 117 5.16 19.62 3.91
C LEU A 117 5.96 20.65 4.71
N HIS A 118 6.90 20.20 5.56
CA HIS A 118 7.84 21.07 6.25
C HIS A 118 8.77 21.81 5.27
N ASN A 119 9.26 21.13 4.23
CA ASN A 119 10.07 21.74 3.18
C ASN A 119 9.28 22.77 2.34
N LEU A 120 7.98 22.53 2.12
CA LEU A 120 7.12 23.45 1.39
C LEU A 120 6.74 24.70 2.23
N PHE A 121 6.56 24.52 3.54
CA PHE A 121 6.23 25.61 4.48
C PHE A 121 7.25 25.72 5.62
N PRO A 122 8.51 26.10 5.33
CA PRO A 122 9.58 26.14 6.33
C PRO A 122 9.37 27.22 7.41
N LYS A 123 8.47 28.16 7.17
CA LYS A 123 8.11 29.25 8.10
C LYS A 123 6.85 28.95 8.93
N PHE A 124 6.25 27.76 8.77
CA PHE A 124 5.05 27.40 9.51
C PHE A 124 5.42 26.93 10.92
N MET A 125 5.15 27.77 11.91
CA MET A 125 5.26 27.47 13.32
C MET A 125 3.88 27.50 13.96
N ILE A 126 3.46 26.41 14.60
CA ILE A 126 2.26 26.41 15.43
C ILE A 126 2.68 26.80 16.85
N LYS A 127 2.30 28.02 17.27
CA LYS A 127 2.35 28.42 18.67
C LYS A 127 1.03 28.07 19.33
N ILE A 128 1.01 27.04 20.18
CA ILE A 128 -0.13 26.73 21.04
C ILE A 128 0.17 27.36 22.41
N GLY A 129 -0.35 28.58 22.63
CA GLY A 129 -0.15 29.36 23.86
C GLY A 129 1.28 29.94 24.03
N THR A 130 1.61 30.36 25.25
CA THR A 130 2.92 30.98 25.61
C THR A 130 4.02 29.98 26.00
N ILE A 131 3.73 28.67 26.04
CA ILE A 131 4.61 27.67 26.68
C ILE A 131 5.07 26.55 25.74
N PHE A 132 4.33 26.19 24.69
CA PHE A 132 4.69 25.09 23.79
C PHE A 132 4.93 25.58 22.36
N THR A 133 6.20 25.78 22.01
CA THR A 133 6.65 25.87 20.61
C THR A 133 6.94 24.45 20.11
N VAL A 134 5.97 23.84 19.44
CA VAL A 134 6.21 22.58 18.74
C VAL A 134 6.92 22.90 17.42
N ASP A 135 8.03 22.20 17.16
CA ASP A 135 8.76 22.33 15.91
C ASP A 135 7.83 22.04 14.71
N GLY A 136 7.96 22.81 13.63
CA GLY A 136 7.01 22.78 12.50
C GLY A 136 6.87 21.38 11.91
N ARG A 137 7.98 20.63 11.87
CA ARG A 137 8.05 19.25 11.37
C ARG A 137 7.19 18.27 12.17
N GLN A 138 7.30 18.30 13.50
CA GLN A 138 6.51 17.41 14.37
C GLN A 138 5.01 17.74 14.32
N SER A 139 4.71 19.04 14.20
CA SER A 139 3.33 19.53 14.07
C SER A 139 2.65 18.98 12.80
N PHE A 140 3.35 19.01 11.66
CA PHE A 140 2.84 18.48 10.40
C PHE A 140 2.65 16.97 10.43
N VAL A 141 3.60 16.22 10.99
CA VAL A 141 3.45 14.75 11.13
C VAL A 141 2.23 14.41 11.98
N ILE A 142 1.99 15.12 13.08
CA ILE A 142 0.83 14.91 13.96
C ILE A 142 -0.48 15.28 13.24
N ILE A 143 -0.53 16.41 12.54
CA ILE A 143 -1.72 16.85 11.80
C ILE A 143 -2.03 15.88 10.66
N THR A 144 -1.04 15.48 9.86
CA THR A 144 -1.19 14.53 8.77
C THR A 144 -1.64 13.16 9.29
N ALA A 145 -1.06 12.69 10.41
CA ALA A 145 -1.54 11.48 11.08
C ALA A 145 -3.00 11.63 11.53
N LEU A 146 -3.39 12.77 12.13
CA LEU A 146 -4.76 13.02 12.58
C LEU A 146 -5.78 13.06 11.43
N VAL A 147 -5.37 13.51 10.25
CA VAL A 147 -6.20 13.56 9.03
C VAL A 147 -6.32 12.18 8.37
N ILE A 148 -5.26 11.37 8.40
CA ILE A 148 -5.24 10.02 7.81
C ILE A 148 -5.87 8.98 8.74
N LEU A 149 -5.77 9.17 10.06
CA LEU A 149 -6.36 8.29 11.08
C LEU A 149 -7.87 8.03 10.86
N PRO A 150 -8.74 9.03 10.61
CA PRO A 150 -10.14 8.77 10.31
C PRO A 150 -10.32 8.04 8.98
N SER A 151 -9.45 8.25 7.99
CA SER A 151 -9.48 7.48 6.73
C SER A 151 -9.18 6.00 6.95
N MET A 152 -8.36 5.64 7.93
CA MET A 152 -8.08 4.24 8.29
C MET A 152 -9.22 3.59 9.09
N LEU A 153 -10.03 4.40 9.78
CA LEU A 153 -11.19 3.92 10.56
C LEU A 153 -12.49 3.87 9.73
N LEU A 154 -12.51 4.53 8.57
CA LEU A 154 -13.63 4.48 7.63
C LEU A 154 -13.54 3.20 6.78
N THR A 155 -14.38 2.23 7.12
CA THR A 155 -14.48 0.93 6.45
C THR A 155 -15.05 1.02 5.02
N ASP A 156 -15.58 2.18 4.64
CA ASP A 156 -16.21 2.40 3.33
C ASP A 156 -15.18 2.76 2.25
N LEU A 157 -14.79 1.75 1.47
CA LEU A 157 -13.92 1.88 0.28
C LEU A 157 -14.41 2.93 -0.74
N SER A 158 -15.72 3.24 -0.74
CA SER A 158 -16.32 4.29 -1.58
C SER A 158 -15.80 5.69 -1.24
N ILE A 159 -15.54 5.98 0.04
CA ILE A 159 -15.00 7.28 0.49
C ILE A 159 -13.55 7.41 0.02
N LEU A 160 -12.78 6.33 0.08
CA LEU A 160 -11.41 6.31 -0.40
C LEU A 160 -11.31 6.55 -1.91
N SER A 161 -12.28 6.04 -2.69
CA SER A 161 -12.41 6.32 -4.12
C SER A 161 -12.64 7.81 -4.41
N TYR A 162 -13.48 8.48 -3.60
CA TYR A 162 -13.72 9.92 -3.73
C TYR A 162 -12.48 10.75 -3.37
N VAL A 163 -11.76 10.37 -2.31
CA VAL A 163 -10.49 10.99 -1.93
C VAL A 163 -9.45 10.83 -3.05
N SER A 164 -9.32 9.64 -3.65
CA SER A 164 -8.45 9.43 -4.81
C SER A 164 -8.81 10.32 -6.00
N ALA A 165 -10.10 10.44 -6.33
CA ALA A 165 -10.59 11.32 -7.41
C ALA A 165 -10.22 12.79 -7.16
N THR A 166 -10.30 13.26 -5.91
CA THR A 166 -9.87 14.63 -5.55
C THR A 166 -8.36 14.83 -5.70
N GLY A 167 -7.55 13.80 -5.42
CA GLY A 167 -6.10 13.83 -5.64
C GLY A 167 -5.75 13.99 -7.12
N VAL A 168 -6.41 13.23 -8.01
CA VAL A 168 -6.23 13.36 -9.46
C VAL A 168 -6.60 14.76 -9.95
N PHE A 169 -7.71 15.31 -9.45
CA PHE A 169 -8.14 16.67 -9.81
C PHE A 169 -7.13 17.74 -9.36
N SER A 170 -6.56 17.59 -8.16
CA SER A 170 -5.49 18.47 -7.66
C SER A 170 -4.25 18.43 -8.57
N CYS A 171 -3.81 17.23 -8.98
CA CYS A 171 -2.68 17.09 -9.91
C CYS A 171 -2.95 17.77 -11.26
N LEU A 172 -4.18 17.65 -11.80
CA LEU A 172 -4.55 18.31 -13.05
C LEU A 172 -4.52 19.83 -12.96
N ILE A 173 -4.93 20.41 -11.82
CA ILE A 173 -4.83 21.86 -11.59
C ILE A 173 -3.38 22.33 -11.51
N ILE A 174 -2.48 21.54 -10.91
CA ILE A 174 -1.07 21.92 -10.79
C ILE A 174 -0.36 21.88 -12.15
N LEU A 175 -0.78 20.97 -13.04
CA LEU A 175 -0.20 20.78 -14.38
C LEU A 175 -0.80 21.70 -15.46
N GLY A 176 -1.97 22.30 -15.21
CA GLY A 176 -2.67 23.21 -16.13
C GLY A 176 -2.38 24.67 -15.86
#